data_AF-A0A7R9PC98-F1
#
_entry.id   AF-A0A7R9PC98-F1
#
_cell.length_a   1.000
_cell.length_b   1.000
_cell.length_c   1.000
_cell.angle_alpha   90.00
_cell.angle_beta   90.00
_cell.angle_gamma   90.00
#
_symmetry.space_group_name_H-M   'P 1'
#
loop_
_entity.id
_entity.type
_entity.pdbx_description
1 polymer ?
#
loop_
_entity_poly.entity_id
_entity_poly.type
_entity_poly.pdbx_seq_one_letter_code
_entity_poly.pdbx_strand_id
1 'polypeptide(L)'
;LQVKKYRVLFLRFTHEDLKAQKYLMGGIEQVIGLHKDVLMPKFAGILKLLYDMDILEEKALLEWADKVSRKYVSRELSQEMHSRAEPFIKWLKEAEEEESDSEDEDDNDLEIEYDDRAKASPLREQPKKTPAKPAVNHDEDGEDDLDIDAI
;
A
#
# COMPACT_ATOMS: atom_id res chain seq x y z
N LEU A 1 20.51 -6.64 -8.92
CA LEU A 1 19.54 -6.24 -7.89
C LEU A 1 18.28 -5.72 -8.55
N GLN A 2 17.10 -5.95 -7.96
CA GLN A 2 15.80 -5.59 -8.57
C GLN A 2 15.58 -4.08 -8.66
N VAL A 3 15.95 -3.30 -7.63
CA VAL A 3 15.87 -1.82 -7.63
C VAL A 3 16.51 -1.23 -8.89
N LYS A 4 17.75 -1.63 -9.22
CA LYS A 4 18.47 -1.16 -10.42
C LYS A 4 17.77 -1.54 -11.75
N LYS A 5 17.00 -2.64 -11.79
CA LYS A 5 16.21 -3.03 -12.98
C LYS A 5 14.95 -2.16 -13.14
N TYR A 6 14.35 -1.74 -12.03
CA TYR A 6 13.06 -1.04 -12.02
C TYR A 6 13.13 0.44 -11.62
N ARG A 7 14.33 1.04 -11.48
CA ARG A 7 14.54 2.47 -11.15
C ARG A 7 13.63 3.40 -11.97
N VAL A 8 13.58 3.21 -13.29
CA VAL A 8 12.75 4.04 -14.20
C VAL A 8 11.25 3.89 -13.93
N LEU A 9 10.79 2.75 -13.39
CA LEU A 9 9.39 2.57 -12.99
C LEU A 9 9.10 3.30 -11.67
N PHE A 10 9.98 3.20 -10.67
CA PHE A 10 9.81 3.92 -9.40
C PHE A 10 9.82 5.44 -9.61
N LEU A 11 10.77 5.96 -10.39
CA LEU A 11 10.86 7.40 -10.72
C LEU A 11 9.66 7.96 -11.50
N ARG A 12 8.79 7.11 -12.09
CA ARG A 12 7.51 7.58 -12.67
C ARG A 12 6.45 7.90 -11.62
N PHE A 13 6.70 7.55 -10.36
CA PHE A 13 5.82 7.82 -9.23
C PHE A 13 6.50 8.67 -8.15
N THR A 14 7.81 8.52 -7.91
CA THR A 14 8.49 9.17 -6.78
C THR A 14 9.17 10.50 -7.09
N HIS A 15 9.47 10.81 -8.35
CA HIS A 15 10.21 12.03 -8.71
C HIS A 15 9.35 13.28 -8.41
N GLU A 16 9.86 14.18 -7.56
CA GLU A 16 9.17 15.39 -7.09
C GLU A 16 7.88 15.12 -6.28
N ASP A 17 7.62 13.87 -5.89
CA ASP A 17 6.47 13.46 -5.06
C ASP A 17 6.91 12.78 -3.75
N LEU A 18 7.09 13.62 -2.72
CA LEU A 18 7.42 13.22 -1.36
C LEU A 18 6.35 12.28 -0.74
N LYS A 19 5.08 12.39 -1.16
CA LYS A 19 3.97 11.57 -0.64
C LYS A 19 4.05 10.15 -1.22
N ALA A 20 4.36 10.02 -2.52
CA ALA A 20 4.66 8.74 -3.16
C ALA A 20 5.93 8.09 -2.58
N GLN A 21 6.96 8.86 -2.23
CA GLN A 21 8.15 8.35 -1.54
C GLN A 21 7.82 7.78 -0.16
N LYS A 22 6.98 8.46 0.63
CA LYS A 22 6.46 7.95 1.92
C LYS A 22 5.66 6.64 1.76
N TYR A 23 4.82 6.53 0.72
CA TYR A 23 4.11 5.27 0.43
C TYR A 23 5.08 4.15 -0.01
N LEU A 24 6.10 4.45 -0.81
CA LEU A 24 7.12 3.48 -1.22
C LEU A 24 7.90 2.95 -0.01
N MET A 25 8.27 3.80 0.95
CA MET A 25 8.90 3.39 2.20
C MET A 25 8.02 2.40 2.98
N GLY A 26 6.71 2.65 3.12
CA GLY A 26 5.78 1.70 3.73
C GLY A 26 5.73 0.34 3.02
N GLY A 27 5.74 0.34 1.69
CA GLY A 27 5.83 -0.89 0.89
C GLY A 27 7.16 -1.64 1.09
N ILE A 28 8.26 -0.93 1.30
CA ILE A 28 9.57 -1.52 1.62
C ILE A 28 9.54 -2.16 3.02
N GLU A 29 8.96 -1.51 4.03
CA GLU A 29 8.76 -2.09 5.37
C GLU A 29 7.98 -3.43 5.27
N GLN A 30 6.89 -3.46 4.50
CA GLN A 30 6.10 -4.69 4.29
C GLN A 30 6.91 -5.81 3.63
N VAL A 31 7.67 -5.52 2.57
CA VAL A 31 8.53 -6.50 1.89
C VAL A 31 9.64 -7.04 2.82
N ILE A 32 10.17 -6.20 3.72
CA ILE A 32 11.13 -6.62 4.74
C ILE A 32 10.45 -7.48 5.81
N GLY A 33 9.22 -7.17 6.22
CA GLY A 33 8.44 -8.01 7.13
C GLY A 33 8.20 -9.41 6.60
N LEU A 34 7.86 -9.55 5.31
CA LEU A 34 7.67 -10.84 4.63
C LEU A 34 8.96 -11.67 4.52
N HIS A 35 10.14 -11.04 4.54
CA HIS A 35 11.43 -11.68 4.29
C HIS A 35 12.51 -11.31 5.34
N LYS A 36 12.08 -11.17 6.60
CA LYS A 36 12.85 -10.56 7.71
C LYS A 36 14.28 -11.07 7.80
N ASP A 37 14.48 -12.38 7.90
CA ASP A 37 15.79 -13.00 8.13
C ASP A 37 16.82 -12.70 7.02
N VAL A 38 16.33 -12.44 5.80
CA VAL A 38 17.15 -12.19 4.61
C VAL A 38 17.36 -10.70 4.37
N LEU A 39 16.37 -9.85 4.67
CA LEU A 39 16.40 -8.42 4.33
C LEU A 39 16.74 -7.50 5.51
N MET A 40 16.33 -7.82 6.74
CA MET A 40 16.60 -6.98 7.91
C MET A 40 18.10 -6.70 8.14
N PRO A 41 19.04 -7.68 7.97
CA PRO A 41 20.47 -7.42 8.08
C PRO A 41 21.04 -6.54 6.95
N LYS A 42 20.26 -6.26 5.90
CA LYS A 42 20.66 -5.48 4.72
C LYS A 42 19.98 -4.11 4.66
N PHE A 43 19.11 -3.76 5.61
CA PHE A 43 18.17 -2.65 5.45
C PHE A 43 18.82 -1.29 5.18
N ALA A 44 19.82 -0.87 5.96
CA ALA A 44 20.57 0.36 5.68
C ALA A 44 21.20 0.39 4.26
N GLY A 45 21.66 -0.76 3.76
CA GLY A 45 22.16 -0.90 2.39
C GLY A 45 21.06 -0.92 1.31
N ILE A 46 19.81 -1.21 1.67
CA ILE A 46 18.63 -1.05 0.81
C ILE A 46 18.23 0.42 0.75
N LEU A 47 18.17 1.12 1.88
CA LEU A 47 17.90 2.57 1.94
C LEU A 47 18.96 3.36 1.15
N LYS A 48 20.24 3.11 1.40
CA LYS A 48 21.32 3.73 0.61
C LYS A 48 21.21 3.41 -0.88
N LEU A 49 20.81 2.19 -1.26
CA LEU A 49 20.61 1.83 -2.67
C LEU A 49 19.42 2.56 -3.33
N LEU A 50 18.42 3.03 -2.55
CA LEU A 50 17.29 3.80 -3.07
C LEU A 50 17.66 5.27 -3.23
N TYR A 51 18.39 5.82 -2.25
CA TYR A 51 19.01 7.15 -2.30
C TYR A 51 20.02 7.26 -3.46
N ASP A 52 20.97 6.31 -3.58
CA ASP A 52 21.96 6.19 -4.67
C ASP A 52 21.34 5.94 -6.07
N MET A 53 20.00 5.86 -6.16
CA MET A 53 19.24 5.71 -7.39
C MET A 53 18.21 6.84 -7.59
N ASP A 54 18.22 7.88 -6.75
CA ASP A 54 17.31 9.03 -6.78
C ASP A 54 15.83 8.65 -6.57
N ILE A 55 15.56 7.47 -5.97
CA ILE A 55 14.21 6.93 -5.78
C ILE A 55 13.55 7.47 -4.51
N LEU A 56 14.35 7.76 -3.49
CA LEU A 56 13.96 8.38 -2.23
C LEU A 56 14.92 9.53 -1.94
N GLU A 57 14.37 10.72 -1.72
CA GLU A 57 15.09 11.93 -1.35
C GLU A 57 15.41 11.94 0.14
N GLU A 58 16.35 12.79 0.54
CA GLU A 58 16.82 12.92 1.92
C GLU A 58 15.66 13.22 2.88
N LYS A 59 14.87 14.24 2.56
CA LYS A 59 13.68 14.65 3.34
C LYS A 59 12.72 13.48 3.63
N ALA A 60 12.44 12.63 2.64
CA ALA A 60 11.56 11.47 2.83
C ALA A 60 12.16 10.42 3.79
N LEU A 61 13.49 10.26 3.78
CA LEU A 61 14.21 9.32 4.63
C LEU A 61 14.35 9.83 6.07
N LEU A 62 14.54 11.14 6.25
CA LEU A 62 14.63 11.78 7.57
C LEU A 62 13.26 11.86 8.25
N GLU A 63 12.22 12.32 7.54
CA GLU A 63 10.84 12.35 8.06
C GLU A 63 10.30 10.95 8.42
N TRP A 64 10.70 9.91 7.68
CA TRP A 64 10.42 8.52 8.08
C TRP A 64 11.16 8.15 9.37
N ALA A 65 12.46 8.46 9.46
CA ALA A 65 13.32 8.04 10.56
C ALA A 65 12.98 8.72 11.91
N ASP A 66 12.42 9.92 11.89
CA ASP A 66 12.08 10.67 13.09
C ASP A 66 10.77 10.17 13.77
N LYS A 67 9.96 9.32 13.11
CA LYS A 67 8.66 8.84 13.65
C LYS A 67 8.40 7.34 13.38
N VAL A 68 8.77 6.49 14.34
CA VAL A 68 8.44 5.05 14.35
C VAL A 68 6.93 4.83 14.20
N SER A 69 6.53 4.24 13.06
CA SER A 69 5.13 4.04 12.69
C SER A 69 4.62 2.61 13.01
N ARG A 70 3.29 2.46 12.97
CA ARG A 70 2.58 1.17 13.01
C ARG A 70 1.64 0.95 11.82
N LYS A 71 1.70 1.83 10.80
CA LYS A 71 0.75 1.90 9.68
C LYS A 71 0.90 0.74 8.69
N TYR A 72 2.13 0.29 8.46
CA TYR A 72 2.46 -0.73 7.46
C TYR A 72 2.98 -2.05 8.06
N VAL A 73 3.54 -1.99 9.27
CA VAL A 73 4.15 -3.12 10.00
C VAL A 73 3.93 -2.95 11.51
N SER A 74 4.19 -3.99 12.32
CA SER A 74 4.12 -3.87 13.78
C SER A 74 5.16 -2.88 14.32
N ARG A 75 4.85 -2.23 15.45
CA ARG A 75 5.72 -1.21 16.05
C ARG A 75 7.10 -1.76 16.42
N GLU A 76 7.15 -3.01 16.87
CA GLU A 76 8.38 -3.73 17.24
C GLU A 76 9.25 -3.96 16.00
N LEU A 77 8.64 -4.25 14.86
CA LEU A 77 9.36 -4.43 13.60
C LEU A 77 9.85 -3.10 13.02
N SER A 78 9.02 -2.06 13.02
CA SER A 78 9.46 -0.71 12.61
C SER A 78 10.59 -0.20 13.53
N GLN A 79 10.48 -0.42 14.84
CA GLN A 79 11.54 -0.06 15.79
C GLN A 79 12.86 -0.80 15.50
N GLU A 80 12.84 -2.09 15.16
CA GLU A 80 14.04 -2.79 14.70
C GLU A 80 14.58 -2.20 13.40
N MET A 81 13.73 -1.88 12.42
CA MET A 81 14.14 -1.24 11.16
C MET A 81 14.85 0.10 11.40
N HIS A 82 14.33 0.94 12.29
CA HIS A 82 14.98 2.20 12.69
C HIS A 82 16.38 1.93 13.29
N SER A 83 16.52 0.97 14.22
CA SER A 83 17.83 0.59 14.77
C SER A 83 18.77 -0.09 13.77
N ARG A 84 18.27 -0.65 12.65
CA ARG A 84 19.12 -1.09 11.53
C ARG A 84 19.52 0.06 10.60
N ALA A 85 18.67 1.09 10.48
CA ALA A 85 18.88 2.24 9.62
C ALA A 85 19.73 3.35 10.26
N GLU A 86 19.81 3.41 11.59
CA GLU A 86 20.54 4.43 12.37
C GLU A 86 21.93 4.82 11.80
N PRO A 87 22.82 3.90 11.37
CA PRO A 87 24.11 4.29 10.79
C PRO A 87 24.01 5.01 9.43
N PHE A 88 22.93 4.77 8.67
CA PHE A 88 22.65 5.44 7.40
C PHE A 88 21.92 6.77 7.60
N ILE A 89 20.93 6.83 8.51
CA ILE A 89 20.24 8.08 8.86
C ILE A 89 21.23 9.08 9.48
N LYS A 90 22.15 8.60 10.33
CA LYS A 90 23.25 9.42 10.83
C LYS A 90 24.14 9.94 9.69
N TRP A 91 24.46 9.12 8.70
CA TRP A 91 25.28 9.54 7.55
C TRP A 91 24.59 10.60 6.67
N LEU A 92 23.26 10.58 6.57
CA LEU A 92 22.48 11.67 5.95
C LEU A 92 22.55 12.95 6.81
N LYS A 93 22.22 12.89 8.10
CA LYS A 93 22.22 14.08 8.98
C LYS A 93 23.63 14.69 9.16
N GLU A 94 24.72 13.92 8.98
CA GLU A 94 26.10 14.44 8.91
C GLU A 94 26.46 15.14 7.58
N ALA A 95 25.57 15.11 6.57
CA ALA A 95 25.68 15.88 5.32
C ALA A 95 24.73 17.10 5.27
N GLU A 96 23.70 17.13 6.13
CA GLU A 96 22.62 18.14 6.13
C GLU A 96 22.98 19.46 6.85
N GLU A 97 24.10 19.56 7.58
CA GLU A 97 24.47 20.72 8.43
C GLU A 97 24.69 22.07 7.67
N GLU A 98 24.35 22.19 6.39
CA GLU A 98 24.44 23.42 5.58
C GLU A 98 23.09 24.12 5.27
N GLU A 99 21.93 23.44 5.22
CA GLU A 99 20.62 24.07 4.90
C GLU A 99 19.46 23.54 5.76
N SER A 100 18.55 24.43 6.19
CA SER A 100 17.46 24.11 7.13
C SER A 100 16.22 25.01 6.97
N ASP A 101 15.08 24.42 6.61
CA ASP A 101 13.80 24.62 7.32
C ASP A 101 12.82 23.47 6.95
N SER A 102 11.74 23.26 7.73
CA SER A 102 10.66 22.33 7.34
C SER A 102 9.31 22.65 7.98
N GLU A 103 8.36 23.01 7.13
CA GLU A 103 6.93 23.09 7.44
C GLU A 103 6.27 21.71 7.31
N ASP A 104 5.28 21.44 8.16
CA ASP A 104 4.72 20.10 8.42
C ASP A 104 3.20 20.05 8.10
N GLU A 105 2.78 19.21 7.16
CA GLU A 105 1.37 18.97 6.80
C GLU A 105 0.97 17.51 7.08
N ASP A 106 0.47 17.25 8.30
CA ASP A 106 -0.08 15.96 8.73
C ASP A 106 -1.50 15.72 8.20
N ASP A 107 -1.61 15.29 6.93
CA ASP A 107 -2.89 14.97 6.28
C ASP A 107 -3.27 13.48 6.35
N ASN A 108 -3.94 13.14 7.46
CA ASN A 108 -4.81 11.98 7.69
C ASN A 108 -4.19 10.56 7.67
N ASP A 109 -3.89 10.04 8.88
CA ASP A 109 -3.52 8.64 9.14
C ASP A 109 -4.72 7.66 9.01
N LEU A 110 -5.21 7.45 7.78
CA LEU A 110 -6.25 6.44 7.50
C LEU A 110 -5.69 5.00 7.55
N GLU A 111 -6.45 4.11 8.18
CA GLU A 111 -6.15 2.67 8.30
C GLU A 111 -6.44 1.95 6.98
N ILE A 112 -5.43 1.27 6.41
CA ILE A 112 -5.55 0.56 5.13
C ILE A 112 -6.00 -0.88 5.40
N GLU A 113 -7.30 -1.07 5.61
CA GLU A 113 -7.90 -2.41 5.69
C GLU A 113 -7.99 -3.04 4.28
N TYR A 114 -7.24 -4.12 4.07
CA TYR A 114 -7.27 -4.88 2.81
C TYR A 114 -8.44 -5.87 2.82
N ASP A 115 -9.52 -5.58 2.08
CA ASP A 115 -10.69 -6.48 1.98
C ASP A 115 -10.38 -7.71 1.10
N ASP A 116 -9.88 -8.76 1.75
CA ASP A 116 -9.46 -10.04 1.14
C ASP A 116 -10.66 -10.94 0.74
N ARG A 117 -11.77 -10.34 0.29
CA ARG A 117 -13.08 -11.00 0.07
C ARG A 117 -13.20 -11.73 -1.28
N ALA A 118 -12.14 -12.44 -1.66
CA ALA A 118 -12.20 -13.51 -2.66
C ALA A 118 -12.73 -14.85 -2.08
N LYS A 119 -13.48 -14.82 -0.95
CA LYS A 119 -14.11 -16.00 -0.36
C LYS A 119 -15.36 -16.40 -1.15
N ALA A 120 -15.16 -17.29 -2.12
CA ALA A 120 -16.22 -17.89 -2.91
C ALA A 120 -17.33 -18.47 -2.00
N SER A 121 -18.56 -17.97 -2.18
CA SER A 121 -19.72 -18.45 -1.42
C SER A 121 -20.26 -19.73 -2.06
N PRO A 122 -20.39 -20.86 -1.33
CA PRO A 122 -20.99 -22.06 -1.88
C PRO A 122 -22.48 -21.81 -2.17
N LEU A 123 -22.92 -22.19 -3.37
CA LEU A 123 -24.27 -21.93 -3.85
C LEU A 123 -25.30 -22.72 -3.01
N ARG A 124 -26.22 -22.03 -2.35
CA ARG A 124 -27.25 -22.65 -1.50
C ARG A 124 -28.50 -22.96 -2.32
N GLU A 125 -28.69 -24.22 -2.70
CA GLU A 125 -29.91 -24.68 -3.36
C GLU A 125 -31.16 -24.39 -2.50
N GLN A 126 -32.27 -24.02 -3.17
CA GLN A 126 -33.58 -23.87 -2.54
C GLN A 126 -34.53 -25.00 -2.96
N PRO A 127 -35.25 -25.65 -2.01
CA PRO A 127 -36.18 -26.73 -2.34
C PRO A 127 -37.51 -26.20 -2.93
N LYS A 128 -37.91 -26.78 -4.07
CA LYS A 128 -39.13 -26.42 -4.82
C LYS A 128 -40.42 -26.72 -4.04
N LYS A 129 -41.39 -25.80 -4.03
CA LYS A 129 -42.82 -26.07 -3.75
C LYS A 129 -43.76 -25.18 -4.56
N THR A 130 -44.87 -25.74 -4.99
CA THR A 130 -46.00 -25.13 -5.73
C THR A 130 -47.30 -25.87 -5.34
N PRO A 131 -48.51 -25.41 -5.72
CA PRO A 131 -49.01 -24.02 -5.62
C PRO A 131 -50.44 -23.95 -4.99
N ALA A 132 -50.90 -22.75 -4.61
CA ALA A 132 -52.33 -22.47 -4.37
C ALA A 132 -52.67 -20.97 -4.60
N LYS A 133 -53.84 -20.71 -5.17
CA LYS A 133 -54.53 -19.40 -5.37
C LYS A 133 -55.91 -19.49 -4.67
N PRO A 134 -56.74 -18.43 -4.46
CA PRO A 134 -56.84 -17.15 -5.19
C PRO A 134 -56.96 -15.91 -4.23
N ALA A 135 -57.37 -14.67 -4.58
CA ALA A 135 -57.99 -14.12 -5.80
C ALA A 135 -57.82 -12.58 -5.96
N VAL A 136 -58.00 -12.07 -7.20
CA VAL A 136 -58.51 -10.73 -7.59
C VAL A 136 -57.70 -9.48 -7.16
N ASN A 137 -57.08 -8.69 -8.06
CA ASN A 137 -56.84 -8.92 -9.50
C ASN A 137 -55.36 -8.67 -9.93
N HIS A 138 -54.82 -7.54 -10.44
CA HIS A 138 -55.33 -6.26 -10.99
C HIS A 138 -54.21 -5.60 -11.86
N ASP A 139 -54.51 -4.69 -12.79
CA ASP A 139 -54.67 -4.97 -14.24
C ASP A 139 -53.95 -3.87 -15.10
N GLU A 140 -53.77 -4.09 -16.42
CA GLU A 140 -53.24 -3.19 -17.51
C GLU A 140 -51.77 -2.68 -17.40
N ASP A 141 -50.91 -2.64 -18.45
CA ASP A 141 -50.93 -3.15 -19.84
C ASP A 141 -49.50 -3.18 -20.47
N GLY A 142 -49.28 -3.96 -21.56
CA GLY A 142 -48.04 -4.05 -22.38
C GLY A 142 -47.07 -5.17 -21.97
N GLU A 143 -46.61 -6.14 -22.78
CA GLU A 143 -46.26 -6.22 -24.23
C GLU A 143 -45.06 -5.30 -24.60
N ASP A 144 -43.92 -5.77 -25.12
CA ASP A 144 -43.52 -7.12 -25.64
C ASP A 144 -42.09 -7.54 -25.22
N ASP A 145 -41.80 -8.85 -25.28
CA ASP A 145 -40.47 -9.43 -25.14
C ASP A 145 -39.54 -9.11 -26.35
N LEU A 146 -38.24 -8.96 -26.10
CA LEU A 146 -37.20 -8.82 -27.14
C LEU A 146 -36.16 -9.94 -27.02
N ASP A 147 -36.39 -11.04 -27.75
CA ASP A 147 -35.46 -12.18 -27.86
C ASP A 147 -34.13 -11.76 -28.50
N ILE A 148 -33.05 -11.73 -27.71
CA ILE A 148 -31.72 -11.25 -28.15
C ILE A 148 -30.76 -12.35 -28.62
N ASP A 149 -31.07 -13.62 -28.36
CA ASP A 149 -30.20 -14.78 -28.68
C ASP A 149 -30.43 -15.35 -30.10
N ALA A 150 -30.73 -14.47 -31.07
CA ALA A 150 -31.18 -14.83 -32.41
C ALA A 150 -30.29 -14.30 -33.57
N ILE A 151 -28.96 -14.24 -33.40
CA ILE A 151 -27.97 -14.30 -34.50
C ILE A 151 -26.58 -14.72 -34.01
#